data_AF-A0A167UZT2-F1
#
_entry.id   AF-A0A167UZT2-F1
#
_cell.length_a   1.000
_cell.length_b   1.000
_cell.length_c   1.000
_cell.angle_alpha   90.00
_cell.angle_beta   90.00
_cell.angle_gamma   90.00
#
_symmetry.space_group_name_H-M   'P 1'
#
loop_
_entity.id
_entity.type
_entity.pdbx_description
1 polymer ?
#
loop_
_entity_poly.entity_id
_entity_poly.type
_entity_poly.pdbx_seq_one_letter_code
_entity_poly.pdbx_strand_id
1 'polypeptide(L)'
;MQARFLLKMDPAKVKAQLEHQVRQNVMKAGLHFRNELVQAVNNEGTGREYPVPGTGRIEQVEIINKRGRRQKVRKRIGATMHRASAPYESPAVLFGQLKTHMAVEFVEEGSRFIAKVGPRGVPYAKRLEFGFNAKDSLGRAYNMAPRPFFMKTYMEQKDTLIRILRGEQP
;
A
#
# COMPACT_ATOMS: atom_id res chain seq x y z
N MET A 1 -21.32 -60.86 3.86
CA MET A 1 -20.07 -60.40 4.51
C MET A 1 -20.08 -58.89 4.54
N GLN A 2 -20.20 -58.26 5.72
CA GLN A 2 -19.99 -56.82 5.86
C GLN A 2 -18.52 -56.56 6.21
N ALA A 3 -17.81 -55.83 5.36
CA ALA A 3 -16.44 -55.41 5.65
C ALA A 3 -16.47 -54.32 6.74
N ARG A 4 -15.81 -54.59 7.88
CA ARG A 4 -15.54 -53.57 8.91
C ARG A 4 -14.21 -52.90 8.59
N PHE A 5 -14.25 -51.65 8.15
CA PHE A 5 -13.04 -50.83 8.01
C PHE A 5 -12.73 -50.14 9.35
N LEU A 6 -11.53 -50.36 9.87
CA LEU A 6 -10.99 -49.66 11.04
C LEU A 6 -10.09 -48.52 10.56
N LEU A 7 -10.61 -47.30 10.57
CA LEU A 7 -9.83 -46.09 10.31
C LEU A 7 -9.02 -45.75 11.57
N LYS A 8 -7.69 -45.87 11.50
CA LYS A 8 -6.78 -45.43 12.56
C LYS A 8 -6.07 -44.16 12.07
N MET A 9 -6.13 -43.09 12.87
CA MET A 9 -5.45 -41.83 12.57
C MET A 9 -4.61 -41.41 13.77
N ASP A 10 -3.39 -40.95 13.51
CA ASP A 10 -2.46 -40.48 14.53
C ASP A 10 -2.73 -38.99 14.83
N PRO A 11 -3.27 -38.64 16.02
CA PRO A 11 -3.64 -37.27 16.34
C PRO A 11 -2.43 -36.32 16.34
N ALA A 12 -1.22 -36.81 16.63
CA ALA A 12 -0.02 -35.99 16.63
C ALA A 12 0.35 -35.54 15.21
N LYS A 13 0.24 -36.44 14.23
CA LYS A 13 0.48 -36.13 12.81
C LYS A 13 -0.55 -35.15 12.27
N VAL A 14 -1.82 -35.33 12.61
CA VAL A 14 -2.90 -34.44 12.17
C VAL A 14 -2.71 -33.03 12.73
N LYS A 15 -2.34 -32.93 14.01
CA LYS A 15 -2.02 -31.65 14.64
C LYS A 15 -0.86 -30.94 13.93
N ALA A 16 0.24 -31.65 13.68
CA ALA A 16 1.41 -31.08 13.00
C ALA A 16 1.07 -30.61 11.56
N GLN A 17 0.24 -31.37 10.84
CA GLN A 17 -0.23 -30.98 9.51
C GLN A 17 -1.12 -29.73 9.56
N LEU A 18 -2.05 -29.67 10.50
CA LEU A 18 -2.92 -28.50 10.71
C LEU A 18 -2.10 -27.26 11.07
N GLU A 19 -1.15 -27.37 11.99
CA GLU A 19 -0.25 -26.26 12.36
C GLU A 19 0.55 -25.76 11.15
N HIS A 20 1.07 -26.67 10.33
CA HIS A 20 1.78 -26.32 9.11
C HIS A 20 0.86 -25.57 8.12
N GLN A 21 -0.37 -26.07 7.92
CA GLN A 21 -1.34 -25.45 7.02
C GLN A 21 -1.77 -24.06 7.50
N VAL A 22 -2.03 -23.90 8.80
CA VAL A 22 -2.36 -22.61 9.43
C VAL A 22 -1.22 -21.61 9.21
N ARG A 23 0.04 -22.02 9.44
CA ARG A 23 1.21 -21.15 9.19
C ARG A 23 1.28 -20.70 7.73
N GLN A 24 1.08 -21.62 6.78
CA GLN A 24 1.07 -21.26 5.36
C GLN A 24 -0.04 -20.28 5.01
N ASN A 25 -1.24 -20.47 5.55
CA ASN A 25 -2.39 -19.59 5.29
C ASN A 25 -2.11 -18.17 5.81
N VAL A 26 -1.56 -18.05 7.02
CA VAL A 26 -1.17 -16.76 7.60
C VAL A 26 -0.06 -16.10 6.79
N MET A 27 0.93 -16.86 6.31
CA MET A 27 1.98 -16.34 5.43
C MET A 27 1.41 -15.81 4.12
N LYS A 28 0.51 -16.57 3.48
CA LYS A 28 -0.18 -16.17 2.25
C LYS A 28 -1.01 -14.91 2.47
N ALA A 29 -1.78 -14.84 3.55
CA ALA A 29 -2.60 -13.67 3.87
C ALA A 29 -1.74 -12.41 4.10
N GLY A 30 -0.64 -12.53 4.85
CA GLY A 30 0.28 -11.41 5.08
C GLY A 30 0.94 -10.90 3.79
N LEU A 31 1.37 -11.82 2.93
CA LEU A 31 1.94 -11.47 1.62
C LEU A 31 0.90 -10.91 0.65
N HIS A 32 -0.32 -11.47 0.63
CA HIS A 32 -1.46 -10.96 -0.14
C HIS A 32 -1.75 -9.53 0.25
N PHE A 33 -1.93 -9.26 1.55
CA PHE A 33 -2.21 -7.92 2.03
C PHE A 33 -1.11 -6.91 1.65
N ARG A 34 0.17 -7.30 1.77
CA ARG A 34 1.30 -6.49 1.31
C ARG A 34 1.24 -6.19 -0.20
N ASN A 35 0.81 -7.15 -1.00
CA ASN A 35 0.72 -7.02 -2.45
C ASN A 35 -0.53 -6.25 -2.89
N GLU A 36 -1.65 -6.38 -2.20
CA GLU A 36 -2.88 -5.63 -2.50
C GLU A 36 -2.78 -4.15 -2.13
N LEU A 37 -1.95 -3.81 -1.13
CA LEU A 37 -1.52 -2.42 -0.91
C LEU A 37 -0.90 -1.80 -2.19
N VAL A 38 -0.49 -2.62 -3.18
CA VAL A 38 0.06 -2.19 -4.47
C VAL A 38 -1.01 -2.01 -5.55
N GLN A 39 -2.16 -2.71 -5.47
CA GLN A 39 -3.20 -2.69 -6.52
C GLN A 39 -4.41 -1.80 -6.17
N ALA A 40 -4.72 -1.64 -4.88
CA ALA A 40 -5.96 -1.05 -4.40
C ALA A 40 -6.01 0.49 -4.36
N VAL A 41 -5.09 1.20 -5.03
CA VAL A 41 -5.19 2.66 -5.12
C VAL A 41 -5.59 3.06 -6.54
N ASN A 42 -6.90 3.18 -6.72
CA ASN A 42 -7.55 3.70 -7.92
C ASN A 42 -6.71 4.79 -8.59
N ASN A 43 -6.46 4.62 -9.89
CA ASN A 43 -5.71 5.54 -10.75
C ASN A 43 -6.35 6.94 -10.90
N GLU A 44 -7.43 7.22 -10.17
CA GLU A 44 -8.20 8.46 -10.26
C GLU A 44 -8.14 9.22 -8.94
N GLY A 45 -7.02 9.92 -8.69
CA GLY A 45 -7.00 10.96 -7.65
C GLY A 45 -7.93 12.10 -8.04
N THR A 46 -8.61 12.77 -7.09
CA THR A 46 -9.46 13.94 -7.44
C THR A 46 -8.72 15.28 -7.35
N GLY A 47 -7.49 15.27 -6.84
CA GLY A 47 -6.67 16.45 -6.53
C GLY A 47 -5.99 17.10 -7.73
N ARG A 48 -4.97 17.92 -7.44
CA ARG A 48 -4.28 18.75 -8.44
C ARG A 48 -3.52 17.90 -9.45
N GLU A 49 -3.60 18.29 -10.71
CA GLU A 49 -2.78 17.71 -11.78
C GLU A 49 -1.39 18.34 -11.82
N TYR A 50 -0.38 17.50 -11.98
CA TYR A 50 1.00 17.95 -12.16
C TYR A 50 1.71 17.14 -13.26
N PRO A 51 2.65 17.77 -14.00
CA PRO A 51 3.41 17.06 -15.03
C PRO A 51 4.44 16.12 -14.39
N VAL A 52 4.48 14.87 -14.84
CA VAL A 52 5.44 13.87 -14.35
C VAL A 52 6.89 14.32 -14.65
N PRO A 53 7.81 14.28 -13.67
CA PRO A 53 9.24 14.50 -13.91
C PRO A 53 9.81 13.53 -14.96
N GLY A 54 10.52 14.06 -15.95
CA GLY A 54 11.16 13.25 -17.00
C GLY A 54 10.29 12.98 -18.25
N THR A 55 9.01 13.40 -18.26
CA THR A 55 8.17 13.36 -19.47
C THR A 55 8.05 14.74 -20.12
N GLY A 56 7.88 14.78 -21.44
CA GLY A 56 7.77 16.03 -22.21
C GLY A 56 9.10 16.78 -22.41
N ARG A 57 9.02 17.93 -23.08
CA ARG A 57 10.17 18.82 -23.35
C ARG A 57 10.03 20.12 -22.58
N ILE A 58 11.15 20.70 -22.14
CA ILE A 58 11.18 21.99 -21.47
C ILE A 58 11.38 23.07 -22.54
N GLU A 59 10.38 23.92 -22.72
CA GLU A 59 10.43 25.04 -23.67
C GLU A 59 10.29 26.37 -22.93
N GLN A 60 10.95 27.41 -23.45
CA GLN A 60 10.74 28.78 -22.97
C GLN A 60 9.52 29.35 -23.67
N VAL A 61 8.48 29.64 -22.89
CA VAL A 61 7.24 30.22 -23.38
C VAL A 61 7.10 31.63 -22.79
N GLU A 62 6.71 32.59 -23.61
CA GLU A 62 6.32 33.91 -23.10
C GLU A 62 4.90 33.85 -22.55
N ILE A 63 4.76 34.17 -21.26
CA ILE A 63 3.47 34.25 -20.58
C ILE A 63 3.27 35.69 -20.08
N ILE A 64 2.05 36.18 -20.20
CA ILE A 64 1.64 37.45 -19.59
C ILE A 64 1.21 37.17 -18.15
N ASN A 65 1.89 37.77 -17.18
CA ASN A 65 1.54 37.60 -15.78
C ASN A 65 0.23 38.35 -15.42
N LYS A 66 -0.29 38.13 -14.20
CA LYS A 66 -1.50 38.81 -13.70
C LYS A 66 -1.42 40.35 -13.69
N ARG A 67 -0.22 40.92 -13.87
CA ARG A 67 0.05 42.37 -13.92
C ARG A 67 0.28 42.87 -15.36
N GLY A 68 -0.02 42.07 -16.38
CA GLY A 68 0.11 42.44 -17.79
C GLY A 68 1.54 42.44 -18.34
N ARG A 69 2.55 42.03 -17.56
CA ARG A 69 3.95 41.99 -18.02
C ARG A 69 4.27 40.67 -18.69
N ARG A 70 4.95 40.73 -19.84
CA ARG A 70 5.49 39.55 -20.53
C ARG A 70 6.68 39.00 -19.76
N GLN A 71 6.68 37.71 -19.52
CA GLN A 71 7.76 37.01 -18.83
C GLN A 71 8.06 35.70 -19.57
N LYS A 72 9.34 35.48 -19.88
CA LYS A 72 9.82 34.20 -20.37
C LYS A 72 9.88 33.21 -19.21
N VAL A 73 9.04 32.19 -19.25
CA VAL A 73 9.04 31.12 -18.25
C VAL A 73 9.30 29.78 -18.91
N ARG A 74 10.01 28.90 -18.20
CA ARG A 74 10.21 27.52 -18.64
C ARG A 74 8.95 26.72 -18.35
N LYS A 75 8.25 26.28 -19.39
CA LYS A 75 7.08 25.41 -19.27
C LYS A 75 7.42 24.04 -19.84
N ARG A 76 6.86 23.00 -19.24
CA ARG A 76 6.97 21.64 -19.74
C ARG A 76 5.79 21.37 -20.67
N ILE A 77 6.06 21.08 -21.94
CA ILE A 77 5.07 20.86 -22.98
C ILE A 77 5.04 19.36 -23.33
N GLY A 78 3.84 18.81 -23.52
CA GLY A 78 3.64 17.39 -23.83
C GLY A 78 4.01 16.43 -22.69
N ALA A 79 4.05 16.91 -21.45
CA ALA A 79 4.26 16.04 -20.29
C ALA A 79 3.01 15.23 -20.00
N THR A 80 3.20 13.96 -19.64
CA THR A 80 2.13 13.14 -19.05
C THR A 80 1.68 13.81 -17.75
N MET A 81 0.39 14.15 -17.67
CA MET A 81 -0.20 14.76 -16.49
C MET A 81 -0.59 13.65 -15.51
N HIS A 82 -0.26 13.86 -14.24
CA HIS A 82 -0.64 12.96 -13.16
C HIS A 82 -1.57 13.69 -12.20
N ARG A 83 -2.71 13.08 -11.87
CA ARG A 83 -3.67 13.64 -10.92
C ARG A 83 -3.36 13.18 -9.50
N ALA A 84 -2.96 14.11 -8.64
CA ALA A 84 -2.67 13.82 -7.23
C ALA A 84 -3.94 13.41 -6.47
N SER A 85 -3.82 12.65 -5.37
CA SER A 85 -4.90 12.53 -4.40
C SER A 85 -5.19 13.85 -3.71
N ALA A 86 -6.46 14.12 -3.43
CA ALA A 86 -6.88 15.18 -2.52
C ALA A 86 -6.51 14.84 -1.06
N PRO A 87 -6.60 15.80 -0.12
CA PRO A 87 -6.52 15.51 1.31
C PRO A 87 -7.52 14.41 1.71
N TYR A 88 -7.12 13.48 2.59
CA TYR A 88 -7.92 12.35 3.06
C TYR A 88 -8.24 11.27 2.01
N GLU A 89 -7.77 11.43 0.78
CA GLU A 89 -7.82 10.39 -0.24
C GLU A 89 -6.55 9.54 -0.21
N SER A 90 -6.70 8.26 -0.53
CA SER A 90 -5.57 7.35 -0.67
C SER A 90 -4.61 7.79 -1.79
N PRO A 91 -3.30 7.53 -1.68
CA PRO A 91 -2.27 8.03 -2.63
C PRO A 91 -2.42 7.53 -4.08
N ALA A 92 -2.69 8.42 -5.05
CA ALA A 92 -3.10 8.10 -6.42
C ALA A 92 -2.03 7.34 -7.23
N VAL A 93 -0.74 7.52 -6.92
CA VAL A 93 0.34 6.67 -7.42
C VAL A 93 1.28 6.30 -6.29
N LEU A 94 1.42 5.00 -6.12
CA LEU A 94 2.49 4.37 -5.35
C LEU A 94 3.76 4.35 -6.22
N PHE A 95 4.54 5.43 -6.17
CA PHE A 95 5.93 5.33 -6.60
C PHE A 95 6.59 4.22 -5.78
N GLY A 96 7.34 3.32 -6.42
CA GLY A 96 7.86 2.08 -5.82
C GLY A 96 8.53 2.21 -4.45
N GLN A 97 8.95 3.43 -4.07
CA GLN A 97 9.40 3.79 -2.72
C GLN A 97 8.44 3.38 -1.60
N LEU A 98 7.12 3.62 -1.70
CA LEU A 98 6.21 3.22 -0.61
C LEU A 98 6.15 1.69 -0.46
N LYS A 99 6.21 0.95 -1.58
CA LYS A 99 6.29 -0.52 -1.60
C LYS A 99 7.57 -1.05 -0.97
N THR A 100 8.71 -0.42 -1.25
CA THR A 100 10.01 -0.75 -0.64
C THR A 100 9.99 -0.56 0.88
N HIS A 101 9.09 0.30 1.38
CA HIS A 101 8.98 0.62 2.79
C HIS A 101 7.87 -0.17 3.52
N MET A 102 7.24 -1.16 2.90
CA MET A 102 6.31 -2.08 3.57
C MET A 102 6.94 -3.44 3.80
N ALA A 103 6.91 -3.91 5.04
CA ALA A 103 7.38 -5.22 5.45
C ALA A 103 6.26 -6.05 6.08
N VAL A 104 6.45 -7.37 6.00
CA VAL A 104 5.65 -8.35 6.70
C VAL A 104 6.59 -9.07 7.65
N GLU A 105 6.24 -9.06 8.93
CA GLU A 105 6.97 -9.75 9.98
C GLU A 105 6.09 -10.88 10.51
N PHE A 106 6.64 -12.09 10.58
CA PHE A 106 5.95 -13.25 11.15
C PHE A 106 6.43 -13.45 12.57
N VAL A 107 5.49 -13.49 13.51
CA VAL A 107 5.76 -13.63 14.94
C VAL A 107 4.98 -14.81 15.47
N GLU A 108 5.65 -15.64 16.26
CA GLU A 108 5.03 -16.73 17.00
C GLU A 108 4.87 -16.29 18.46
N GLU A 109 3.61 -16.11 18.88
CA GLU A 109 3.24 -15.69 20.23
C GLU A 109 2.41 -16.80 20.89
N GLY A 110 3.09 -17.69 21.62
CA GLY A 110 2.46 -18.83 22.28
C GLY A 110 1.83 -19.80 21.27
N SER A 111 0.49 -19.91 21.28
CA SER A 111 -0.26 -20.74 20.34
C SER A 111 -0.68 -20.02 19.06
N ARG A 112 -0.26 -18.76 18.87
CA ARG A 112 -0.65 -17.93 17.74
C ARG A 112 0.52 -17.70 16.80
N PHE A 113 0.25 -17.85 15.51
CA PHE A 113 1.16 -17.44 14.45
C PHE A 113 0.57 -16.20 13.76
N ILE A 114 1.29 -15.08 13.82
CA ILE A 114 0.78 -13.75 13.50
C ILE A 114 1.62 -13.15 12.35
N ALA A 115 0.96 -12.58 11.35
CA ALA A 115 1.59 -11.75 10.33
C ALA A 115 1.35 -10.26 10.65
N LYS A 116 2.41 -9.51 10.97
CA LYS A 116 2.39 -8.06 11.19
C LYS A 116 2.78 -7.38 9.89
N VAL A 117 1.85 -6.64 9.26
CA VAL A 117 2.11 -5.90 8.02
C VAL A 117 2.16 -4.41 8.35
N GLY A 118 3.27 -3.76 8.00
CA GLY A 118 3.45 -2.36 8.36
C GLY A 118 4.65 -1.69 7.70
N PRO A 119 4.79 -0.36 7.92
CA PRO A 119 5.89 0.39 7.37
C PRO A 119 7.22 0.07 8.08
N ARG A 120 8.23 -0.32 7.32
CA ARG A 120 9.59 -0.61 7.78
C ARG A 120 10.44 0.66 7.78
N GLY A 121 10.73 1.19 8.96
CA GLY A 121 11.84 2.13 9.18
C GLY A 121 11.69 3.53 8.58
N VAL A 122 10.50 3.97 8.12
CA VAL A 122 10.39 5.28 7.44
C VAL A 122 9.28 6.17 8.00
N PRO A 123 9.60 7.45 8.32
CA PRO A 123 8.61 8.48 8.59
C PRO A 123 7.60 8.63 7.45
N TYR A 124 8.01 8.51 6.20
CA TYR A 124 7.20 8.77 5.00
C TYR A 124 5.86 8.01 4.97
N ALA A 125 5.87 6.69 5.14
CA ALA A 125 4.65 5.89 5.14
C ALA A 125 3.72 6.25 6.30
N LYS A 126 4.28 6.50 7.50
CA LYS A 126 3.51 6.96 8.67
C LYS A 126 2.95 8.37 8.45
N ARG A 127 3.71 9.27 7.83
CA ARG A 127 3.31 10.64 7.47
C ARG A 127 2.20 10.63 6.42
N LEU A 128 2.20 9.67 5.50
CA LEU A 128 1.11 9.49 4.56
C LEU A 128 -0.14 8.99 5.30
N GLU A 129 -0.06 7.91 6.07
CA GLU A 129 -1.23 7.34 6.75
C GLU A 129 -1.88 8.32 7.74
N PHE A 130 -1.09 8.99 8.58
CA PHE A 130 -1.58 9.82 9.68
C PHE A 130 -1.48 11.33 9.43
N GLY A 131 -0.94 11.74 8.27
CA GLY A 131 -0.57 13.13 8.02
C GLY A 131 0.72 13.51 8.74
N PHE A 132 1.19 14.73 8.46
CA PHE A 132 2.37 15.30 9.09
C PHE A 132 2.28 16.81 9.14
N ASN A 133 2.48 17.37 10.31
CA ASN A 133 2.62 18.81 10.49
C ASN A 133 3.86 19.09 11.32
N ALA A 134 5.00 19.28 10.64
CA ALA A 134 6.25 19.65 11.28
C ALA A 134 7.24 20.24 10.26
N LYS A 135 8.33 20.81 10.77
CA LYS A 135 9.44 21.25 9.92
C LYS A 135 10.27 20.05 9.47
N ASP A 136 10.67 20.02 8.20
CA ASP A 136 11.64 19.02 7.71
C ASP A 136 13.04 19.29 8.29
N SER A 137 14.00 18.40 8.05
CA SER A 137 15.40 18.59 8.48
C SER A 137 16.07 19.83 7.87
N LEU A 138 15.43 20.48 6.91
CA LEU A 138 15.86 21.71 6.25
C LEU A 138 15.05 22.94 6.73
N GLY A 139 14.23 22.80 7.78
CA GLY A 139 13.46 23.87 8.40
C GLY A 139 12.19 24.28 7.65
N ARG A 140 11.83 23.62 6.55
CA ARG A 140 10.64 23.93 5.75
C ARG A 140 9.40 23.38 6.45
N ALA A 141 8.38 24.22 6.63
CA ALA A 141 7.10 23.78 7.16
C ALA A 141 6.44 22.82 6.18
N TYR A 142 6.28 21.56 6.58
CA TYR A 142 5.60 20.55 5.80
C TYR A 142 4.26 20.25 6.46
N ASN A 143 3.19 20.67 5.80
CA ASN A 143 1.81 20.39 6.21
C ASN A 143 1.19 19.42 5.19
N MET A 144 1.10 18.16 5.60
CA MET A 144 0.53 17.07 4.83
C MET A 144 -0.68 16.54 5.57
N ALA A 145 -1.85 16.60 4.93
CA ALA A 145 -3.05 15.95 5.43
C ALA A 145 -2.89 14.41 5.37
N PRO A 146 -3.57 13.67 6.25
CA PRO A 146 -3.64 12.21 6.18
C PRO A 146 -4.12 11.72 4.82
N ARG A 147 -3.58 10.59 4.38
CA ARG A 147 -3.90 9.86 3.16
C ARG A 147 -3.98 8.37 3.51
N PRO A 148 -5.02 7.94 4.22
CA PRO A 148 -5.11 6.57 4.71
C PRO A 148 -5.16 5.60 3.53
N PHE A 149 -4.27 4.62 3.55
CA PHE A 149 -4.18 3.58 2.53
C PHE A 149 -4.27 2.19 3.17
N PHE A 150 -3.75 2.00 4.38
CA PHE A 150 -3.83 0.71 5.08
C PHE A 150 -5.27 0.31 5.38
N MET A 151 -6.02 1.20 6.02
CA MET A 151 -7.39 0.89 6.46
C MET A 151 -8.31 0.62 5.26
N LYS A 152 -8.14 1.40 4.18
CA LYS A 152 -8.92 1.24 2.96
C LYS A 152 -8.65 -0.13 2.32
N THR A 153 -7.38 -0.48 2.10
CA THR A 153 -7.02 -1.79 1.55
C THR A 153 -7.49 -2.94 2.44
N TYR A 154 -7.43 -2.78 3.77
CA TYR A 154 -7.95 -3.80 4.68
C TYR A 154 -9.45 -4.02 4.51
N MET A 155 -10.23 -2.94 4.44
CA MET A 155 -11.68 -3.03 4.25
C MET A 155 -12.04 -3.68 2.91
N GLU A 156 -11.34 -3.34 1.84
CA GLU A 156 -11.59 -3.91 0.50
C GLU A 156 -11.18 -5.38 0.39
N GLN A 157 -10.10 -5.78 1.06
CA GLN A 157 -9.55 -7.14 0.96
C GLN A 157 -9.98 -8.07 2.10
N LYS A 158 -10.78 -7.57 3.06
CA LYS A 158 -11.14 -8.30 4.27
C LYS A 158 -11.67 -9.70 3.98
N ASP A 159 -12.60 -9.82 3.04
CA ASP A 159 -13.24 -11.10 2.73
C ASP A 159 -12.26 -12.06 2.07
N THR A 160 -11.42 -11.58 1.15
CA THR A 160 -10.35 -12.36 0.53
C THR A 160 -9.34 -12.84 1.56
N LEU A 161 -8.94 -11.98 2.51
CA LEU A 161 -8.04 -12.35 3.60
C LEU A 161 -8.65 -13.45 4.49
N ILE A 162 -9.94 -13.36 4.81
CA ILE A 162 -10.63 -14.40 5.58
C ILE A 162 -10.64 -15.73 4.81
N ARG A 163 -10.89 -15.72 3.50
CA ARG A 163 -10.82 -16.93 2.65
C ARG A 163 -9.44 -17.57 2.65
N ILE A 164 -8.39 -16.77 2.43
CA ILE A 164 -7.00 -17.25 2.46
C ILE A 164 -6.66 -17.84 3.84
N LEU A 165 -7.09 -17.20 4.93
CA LEU A 165 -6.86 -17.70 6.29
C LEU A 165 -7.54 -19.05 6.54
N ARG A 166 -8.72 -19.29 5.93
CA ARG A 166 -9.42 -20.58 5.95
C ARG A 166 -8.78 -21.65 5.07
N GLY A 167 -7.81 -21.27 4.23
CA GLY A 167 -7.15 -22.16 3.27
C GLY A 167 -7.90 -22.31 1.96
N GLU A 168 -8.92 -21.47 1.72
CA GLU A 168 -9.59 -21.35 0.44
C GLU A 168 -8.67 -20.57 -0.52
N GLN A 169 -8.55 -21.02 -1.77
CA GLN A 169 -7.84 -20.22 -2.77
C GLN A 169 -8.69 -18.98 -3.10
N PRO A 170 -8.06 -17.80 -3.24
CA PRO A 170 -8.76 -16.56 -3.59
C PRO A 170 -9.44 -16.64 -4.96
#